data_AF-A0A9J6A2W0-F1
#
_entry.id   AF-A0A9J6A2W0-F1
#
_cell.length_a   1.000
_cell.length_b   1.000
_cell.length_c   1.000
_cell.angle_alpha   90.00
_cell.angle_beta   90.00
_cell.angle_gamma   90.00
#
_symmetry.space_group_name_H-M   'P 1'
#
loop_
_entity.id
_entity.type
_entity.pdbx_description
1 polymer ?
#
loop_
_entity_poly.entity_id
_entity_poly.type
_entity_poly.pdbx_seq_one_letter_code
_entity_poly.pdbx_strand_id
1 'polypeptide(L)'
;MATITVLIRHFKKWSEENCYVEYSIDRILVVPSIDYIYSVSDEGKTYIVCLEKKTCSCNRFQVDRISCAHAWRPETILKTYEVHVYPLPDKSEWNILEHIATEVVLPPKYKRHPGRPKKQREKSFSELSKRKGTNSCSTCG
;
A
#
# COMPACT_ATOMS: atom_id res chain seq x y z
N MET A 1 22.71 7.10 -0.16
CA MET A 1 22.39 5.70 0.21
C MET A 1 21.06 5.41 -0.47
N ALA A 2 21.07 4.82 -1.66
CA ALA A 2 19.82 4.53 -2.36
C ALA A 2 19.09 3.41 -1.59
N THR A 3 17.94 3.73 -1.01
CA THR A 3 17.09 2.75 -0.34
C THR A 3 16.34 1.94 -1.40
N ILE A 4 16.63 0.63 -1.47
CA ILE A 4 15.89 -0.30 -2.33
C ILE A 4 14.54 -0.57 -1.68
N THR A 5 13.47 -0.26 -2.37
CA THR A 5 12.10 -0.53 -1.89
C THR A 5 11.52 -1.69 -2.68
N VAL A 6 11.20 -2.81 -2.02
CA VAL A 6 10.60 -3.98 -2.66
C VAL A 6 9.09 -3.96 -2.42
N LEU A 7 8.31 -3.82 -3.49
CA LEU A 7 6.87 -4.01 -3.42
C LEU A 7 6.56 -5.49 -3.59
N ILE A 8 5.82 -6.05 -2.62
CA ILE A 8 5.36 -7.44 -2.61
C ILE A 8 3.85 -7.43 -2.86
N ARG A 9 3.43 -7.85 -4.06
CA ARG A 9 2.01 -8.03 -4.38
C ARG A 9 1.62 -9.48 -4.09
N HIS A 10 0.61 -9.67 -3.24
CA HIS A 10 0.04 -10.97 -2.91
C HIS A 10 -1.29 -11.19 -3.64
N PHE A 11 -1.40 -12.26 -4.41
CA PHE A 11 -2.68 -12.76 -4.94
C PHE A 11 -3.25 -13.84 -4.00
N LYS A 12 -4.56 -13.81 -3.74
CA LYS A 12 -5.23 -14.73 -2.80
C LYS A 12 -6.27 -15.59 -3.52
N LYS A 13 -6.15 -16.91 -3.41
CA LYS A 13 -7.23 -17.87 -3.69
C LYS A 13 -7.43 -18.77 -2.48
N TRP A 14 -8.69 -19.04 -2.14
CA TRP A 14 -9.08 -19.96 -1.07
C TRP A 14 -9.38 -21.33 -1.67
N SER A 15 -8.96 -22.43 -1.04
CA SER A 15 -9.50 -23.75 -1.35
C SER A 15 -10.75 -24.05 -0.53
N GLU A 16 -11.47 -25.10 -0.94
CA GLU A 16 -12.68 -25.60 -0.29
C GLU A 16 -12.43 -26.07 1.16
N GLU A 17 -11.19 -26.43 1.51
CA GLU A 17 -10.80 -26.85 2.86
C GLU A 17 -10.33 -25.70 3.76
N ASN A 18 -10.58 -24.44 3.38
CA ASN A 18 -10.10 -23.25 4.11
C ASN A 18 -8.57 -23.20 4.28
N CYS A 19 -7.83 -23.96 3.48
CA CYS A 19 -6.39 -23.90 3.42
C CYS A 19 -5.95 -22.79 2.45
N TYR A 20 -4.79 -22.21 2.75
CA TYR A 20 -4.15 -21.18 1.94
C TYR A 20 -3.34 -21.89 0.85
N VAL A 21 -3.78 -21.89 -0.42
CA VAL A 21 -3.24 -22.88 -1.38
C VAL A 21 -2.44 -22.26 -2.54
N GLU A 22 -2.62 -20.99 -2.89
CA GLU A 22 -1.80 -20.37 -3.94
C GLU A 22 -1.40 -18.94 -3.57
N TYR A 23 -0.09 -18.68 -3.55
CA TYR A 23 0.49 -17.34 -3.49
C TYR A 23 1.43 -17.14 -4.67
N SER A 24 1.19 -16.09 -5.46
CA SER A 24 2.21 -15.54 -6.36
C SER A 24 2.78 -14.32 -5.66
N ILE A 25 4.12 -14.26 -5.54
CA ILE A 25 4.85 -13.10 -5.05
C ILE A 25 5.48 -12.43 -6.25
N ASP A 26 4.91 -11.29 -6.60
CA ASP A 26 5.43 -10.44 -7.65
C ASP A 26 6.33 -9.38 -6.98
N ARG A 27 7.61 -9.37 -7.37
CA ARG A 27 8.64 -8.50 -6.80
C ARG A 27 9.01 -7.40 -7.79
N ILE A 28 8.96 -6.16 -7.33
CA ILE A 28 9.37 -5.00 -8.13
C ILE A 28 10.43 -4.23 -7.36
N LEU A 29 11.54 -3.94 -8.01
CA LEU A 29 12.53 -2.99 -7.53
C LEU A 29 12.05 -1.58 -7.83
N VAL A 30 11.77 -0.81 -6.79
CA VAL A 30 11.47 0.63 -6.92
C VAL A 30 12.69 1.41 -6.45
N VAL A 31 13.30 2.14 -7.39
CA VAL A 31 14.35 3.11 -7.11
C VAL A 31 13.71 4.49 -7.07
N PRO A 32 13.84 5.26 -5.97
CA PRO A 32 13.37 6.63 -5.94
C PRO A 32 14.14 7.45 -6.99
N SER A 33 13.41 8.11 -7.89
CA SER A 33 14.01 8.85 -9.02
C SER A 33 14.47 10.26 -8.65
N ILE A 34 14.38 10.69 -7.38
CA ILE A 34 14.50 12.10 -7.00
C ILE A 34 15.37 12.25 -5.75
N ASP A 35 16.20 13.28 -5.77
CA ASP A 35 17.15 13.67 -4.73
C ASP A 35 16.52 14.54 -3.63
N TYR A 36 15.24 14.89 -3.77
CA TYR A 36 14.45 15.73 -2.85
C TYR A 36 15.15 17.06 -2.50
N ILE A 37 15.92 17.60 -3.44
CA ILE A 37 16.65 18.87 -3.32
C ILE A 37 15.85 19.98 -4.00
N TYR A 38 15.61 21.08 -3.28
CA TYR A 38 14.84 22.22 -3.75
C TYR A 38 15.55 23.54 -3.48
N SER A 39 15.54 24.44 -4.46
CA SER A 39 15.92 25.84 -4.27
C SER A 39 14.69 26.68 -3.91
N VAL A 40 14.79 27.45 -2.83
CA VAL A 40 13.70 28.26 -2.28
C VAL A 40 14.20 29.69 -2.10
N SER A 41 13.46 30.68 -2.61
CA SER A 41 13.79 32.09 -2.42
C SER A 41 12.98 32.68 -1.26
N ASP A 42 13.67 33.35 -0.34
CA ASP A 42 13.08 33.98 0.83
C ASP A 42 13.83 35.28 1.13
N GLU A 43 13.10 36.41 1.20
CA GLU A 43 13.66 37.76 1.40
C GLU A 43 14.82 38.13 0.46
N GLY A 44 14.76 37.69 -0.81
CA GLY A 44 15.81 37.95 -1.80
C GLY A 44 17.06 37.07 -1.66
N LYS A 45 17.09 36.12 -0.71
CA LYS A 45 18.13 35.11 -0.58
C LYS A 45 17.63 33.76 -1.06
N THR A 46 18.52 32.94 -1.61
CA THR A 46 18.20 31.58 -2.03
C THR A 46 18.70 30.57 -1.00
N TYR A 47 17.86 29.58 -0.72
CA TYR A 47 18.13 28.52 0.22
C TYR A 47 18.02 27.17 -0.47
N ILE A 48 18.93 26.26 -0.14
CA ILE A 48 18.94 24.89 -0.65
C ILE A 48 18.39 24.00 0.45
N VAL A 49 17.24 23.37 0.19
CA VAL A 49 16.56 22.45 1.09
C VAL A 49 16.68 21.04 0.54
N CYS A 50 17.16 20.09 1.34
CA CYS A 50 17.10 18.66 1.03
C CYS A 50 16.19 17.98 2.06
N LEU A 51 15.02 17.51 1.62
CA LEU A 51 14.04 16.88 2.52
C LEU A 51 14.48 15.47 2.96
N GLU A 52 15.16 14.73 2.09
CA GLU A 52 15.67 13.39 2.39
C GLU A 52 16.69 13.43 3.54
N LYS A 53 17.69 14.31 3.43
CA LYS A 53 18.73 14.48 4.44
C LYS A 53 18.31 15.39 5.60
N LYS A 54 17.14 16.01 5.52
CA LYS A 54 16.62 16.99 6.48
C LYS A 54 17.62 18.15 6.70
N THR A 55 18.15 18.69 5.61
CA THR A 55 19.13 19.79 5.65
C THR A 55 18.60 21.02 4.93
N CYS A 56 18.92 22.21 5.43
CA CYS A 56 18.70 23.47 4.74
C CYS A 56 19.92 24.37 4.86
N SER A 57 20.24 25.17 3.84
CA SER A 57 21.34 26.16 3.94
C SER A 57 21.10 27.23 5.02
N CYS A 58 19.89 27.35 5.58
CA CYS A 58 19.64 28.17 6.76
C CYS A 58 20.10 27.51 8.09
N ASN A 59 20.61 26.27 8.03
CA ASN A 59 21.09 25.43 9.14
C ASN A 59 20.07 25.05 10.23
N ARG A 60 18.90 25.70 10.29
CA ARG A 60 17.86 25.38 11.30
C ARG A 60 17.36 23.95 11.22
N PHE A 61 17.21 23.40 10.02
CA PHE A 61 16.72 22.03 9.86
C PHE A 61 17.69 21.01 10.49
N GLN A 62 18.99 21.26 10.38
CA GLN A 62 20.05 20.42 10.92
C GLN A 62 20.16 20.57 12.44
N VAL A 63 20.10 21.80 12.94
CA VAL A 63 20.30 22.13 14.36
C VAL A 63 19.09 21.70 15.18
N ASP A 64 17.90 22.13 14.78
CA ASP A 64 16.68 21.93 15.57
C ASP A 64 16.12 20.51 15.37
N ARG A 65 16.57 19.79 14.33
CA ARG A 65 16.01 18.51 13.85
C ARG A 65 14.51 18.57 13.52
N ILE A 66 13.99 19.79 13.39
CA ILE A 66 12.61 20.12 13.01
C ILE A 66 12.68 20.85 11.66
N SER A 67 11.69 20.64 10.81
CA SER A 67 11.60 21.31 9.51
C SER A 67 11.58 22.83 9.67
N CYS A 68 12.54 23.51 9.04
CA CYS A 68 12.57 24.97 8.98
C CYS A 68 11.45 25.52 8.07
N ALA A 69 11.16 26.83 8.15
CA ALA A 69 10.14 27.48 7.32
C ALA A 69 10.37 27.26 5.81
N HIS A 70 11.64 27.23 5.36
CA HIS A 70 11.98 26.94 3.96
C HIS A 70 11.57 25.53 3.52
N ALA A 71 11.62 24.55 4.41
CA ALA A 71 11.21 23.17 4.13
C ALA A 71 9.70 23.00 4.09
N TRP A 72 8.95 23.83 4.82
CA TRP A 72 7.48 23.77 4.89
C TRP A 72 6.78 24.77 3.97
N ARG A 73 7.53 25.48 3.12
CA ARG A 73 6.93 26.42 2.16
C ARG A 73 6.03 25.66 1.18
N PRO A 74 4.83 26.20 0.85
CA PRO A 74 3.92 25.54 -0.09
C PRO A 74 4.57 25.19 -1.42
N GLU A 75 5.42 26.08 -1.96
CA GLU A 75 6.18 25.86 -3.19
C GLU A 75 7.08 24.61 -3.11
N THR A 76 7.77 24.42 -1.99
CA THR A 76 8.65 23.28 -1.76
C THR A 76 7.84 22.00 -1.62
N ILE A 77 6.76 22.04 -0.84
CA ILE A 77 5.91 20.88 -0.62
C ILE A 77 5.19 20.48 -1.91
N LEU A 78 4.64 21.41 -2.69
CA LEU A 78 3.98 21.11 -3.95
C LEU A 78 4.93 20.48 -4.97
N LYS A 79 6.19 20.94 -5.04
CA LYS A 79 7.23 20.30 -5.87
C LYS A 79 7.56 18.86 -5.45
N THR A 80 7.28 18.46 -4.21
CA THR A 80 7.39 17.04 -3.82
C THR A 80 6.28 16.18 -4.42
N TYR A 81 5.17 16.77 -4.83
CA TYR A 81 4.07 16.08 -5.51
C TYR A 81 4.17 16.17 -7.04
N GLU A 82 5.07 16.99 -7.59
CA GLU A 82 5.45 16.97 -9.02
C GLU A 82 6.23 15.70 -9.41
N VAL A 83 6.59 14.86 -8.44
CA VAL A 83 7.18 13.54 -8.67
C VAL A 83 6.29 12.75 -9.62
N HIS A 84 6.84 12.36 -10.77
CA HIS A 84 6.14 11.51 -11.72
C HIS A 84 5.90 10.14 -11.07
N VAL A 85 4.64 9.84 -10.73
CA VAL A 85 4.24 8.47 -10.39
C VAL A 85 4.24 7.70 -11.70
N TYR A 86 5.36 7.05 -12.00
CA TYR A 86 5.44 6.19 -13.18
C TYR A 86 4.43 5.06 -13.04
N PRO A 87 3.62 4.79 -14.08
CA PRO A 87 2.80 3.59 -14.10
C PRO A 87 3.72 2.38 -13.93
N LEU A 88 3.25 1.38 -13.16
CA LEU A 88 3.98 0.13 -13.00
C LEU A 88 4.21 -0.49 -14.39
N PRO A 89 5.45 -0.76 -14.80
CA PRO A 89 5.72 -1.41 -16.09
C PRO A 89 5.20 -2.86 -16.08
N ASP A 90 5.08 -3.46 -17.26
CA ASP A 90 4.66 -4.86 -17.37
C ASP A 90 5.65 -5.79 -16.65
N LYS A 91 5.15 -6.93 -16.16
CA LYS A 91 5.95 -7.89 -15.38
C LYS A 91 7.19 -8.41 -16.12
N SER A 92 7.13 -8.45 -17.46
CA SER A 92 8.26 -8.84 -18.29
C SER A 92 9.43 -7.85 -18.29
N GLU A 93 9.18 -6.58 -17.92
CA GLU A 93 10.17 -5.50 -17.92
C GLU A 93 10.84 -5.31 -16.54
N TRP A 94 10.48 -6.13 -15.54
CA TRP A 94 10.97 -5.97 -14.18
C TRP A 94 12.41 -6.50 -14.01
N ASN A 95 13.32 -5.61 -13.62
CA ASN A 95 14.69 -6.01 -13.25
C ASN A 95 14.69 -6.55 -11.81
N ILE A 96 14.60 -7.87 -11.64
CA ILE A 96 14.66 -8.53 -10.33
C ILE A 96 16.08 -9.06 -10.11
N LEU A 97 16.76 -8.63 -9.04
CA LEU A 97 18.10 -9.11 -8.69
C LEU A 97 18.06 -10.59 -8.26
N GLU A 98 19.08 -11.36 -8.62
CA GLU A 98 19.19 -12.81 -8.35
C GLU A 98 18.96 -13.15 -6.86
N HIS A 99 19.65 -12.44 -5.96
CA HIS A 99 19.51 -12.68 -4.50
C HIS A 99 18.07 -12.44 -4.02
N ILE A 100 17.40 -11.44 -4.58
CA ILE A 100 15.99 -11.15 -4.29
C ILE A 100 15.10 -12.22 -4.90
N ALA A 101 15.37 -12.70 -6.12
CA ALA A 101 14.57 -13.75 -6.77
C ALA A 101 14.60 -15.07 -5.98
N THR A 102 15.74 -15.41 -5.39
CA THR A 102 15.92 -16.66 -4.62
C THR A 102 15.32 -16.65 -3.22
N GLU A 103 15.00 -15.49 -2.65
CA GLU A 103 14.36 -15.44 -1.33
C GLU A 103 12.99 -16.13 -1.37
N VAL A 104 12.67 -16.93 -0.35
CA VAL A 104 11.34 -17.51 -0.18
C VAL A 104 10.60 -16.72 0.89
N VAL A 105 9.66 -15.88 0.47
CA VAL A 105 8.81 -15.12 1.41
C VAL A 105 7.58 -15.95 1.70
N LEU A 106 7.46 -16.42 2.94
CA LEU A 106 6.29 -17.16 3.39
C LEU A 106 5.14 -16.18 3.68
N PRO A 107 3.88 -16.56 3.37
CA PRO A 107 2.74 -15.76 3.78
C PRO A 107 2.68 -15.64 5.32
N PRO A 108 2.14 -14.52 5.85
CA PRO A 108 1.91 -14.41 7.28
C PRO A 108 1.02 -15.56 7.76
N LYS A 109 1.38 -16.17 8.89
CA LYS A 109 0.55 -17.18 9.54
C LYS A 109 -0.72 -16.49 10.06
N TYR A 110 -1.80 -16.56 9.28
CA TYR A 110 -3.08 -15.98 9.64
C TYR A 110 -4.07 -17.06 10.08
N LYS A 111 -4.62 -16.91 11.28
CA LYS A 111 -5.78 -17.70 11.72
C LYS A 111 -7.03 -16.87 11.43
N ARG A 112 -7.99 -17.42 10.67
CA ARG A 112 -9.31 -16.80 10.57
C ARG A 112 -9.89 -16.71 11.97
N HIS A 113 -10.18 -15.49 12.43
CA HIS A 113 -10.97 -15.32 13.64
C HIS A 113 -12.33 -16.01 13.44
N PRO A 114 -12.91 -16.61 14.50
CA PRO A 114 -14.28 -17.10 14.45
C PRO A 114 -15.16 -16.01 13.84
N GLY A 115 -15.83 -16.32 12.73
CA GLY A 115 -16.75 -15.38 12.11
C GLY A 115 -17.82 -14.96 13.11
N ARG A 116 -18.43 -13.79 12.90
CA ARG A 116 -19.54 -13.34 13.74
C ARG A 116 -20.58 -14.47 13.83
N PRO A 117 -20.94 -14.95 15.04
CA PRO A 117 -21.98 -15.95 15.19
C PRO A 117 -23.22 -15.50 14.43
N LYS A 118 -23.76 -16.40 13.60
CA LYS A 118 -24.93 -16.09 12.79
C LYS A 118 -26.04 -15.69 13.75
N LYS A 119 -26.47 -14.42 13.70
CA LYS A 119 -27.59 -13.95 14.52
C LYS A 119 -28.82 -14.72 14.04
N GLN A 120 -29.31 -15.64 14.85
CA GLN A 120 -30.61 -16.26 14.62
C GLN A 120 -31.62 -15.12 14.62
N ARG A 121 -32.26 -14.89 13.47
CA ARG A 121 -33.37 -13.95 13.39
C ARG A 121 -34.55 -14.60 14.10
N GLU A 122 -35.02 -13.97 15.17
CA GLU A 122 -36.32 -14.32 15.74
C GLU A 122 -37.38 -14.04 14.68
N LYS A 123 -38.04 -15.10 14.23
CA LYS A 123 -39.12 -15.01 13.25
C LYS A 123 -40.35 -14.43 13.94
N SER A 124 -41.02 -13.47 13.31
CA SER A 124 -42.28 -12.95 13.82
C SER A 124 -43.38 -14.03 13.76
N PHE A 125 -44.44 -13.87 14.54
CA PHE A 125 -45.59 -14.79 14.51
C PHE A 125 -46.16 -14.99 13.09
N SER A 126 -46.19 -13.93 12.28
CA SER A 126 -46.59 -13.94 10.87
C SER A 126 -45.65 -14.71 9.93
N GLU A 127 -44.40 -14.93 10.33
CA GLU A 127 -43.44 -15.76 9.59
C GLU A 127 -43.48 -17.23 10.04
N LEU A 128 -43.89 -17.49 11.29
CA LEU A 128 -44.14 -18.83 11.82
C LEU A 128 -45.45 -19.42 11.30
N SER A 129 -46.45 -18.58 11.05
CA SER A 129 -47.76 -18.98 10.52
C SER A 129 -47.77 -19.25 9.02
N LYS A 130 -46.72 -18.85 8.29
CA LYS A 130 -46.56 -19.21 6.87
C LYS A 130 -46.18 -20.69 6.78
N ARG A 131 -47.02 -21.50 6.13
CA ARG A 131 -46.65 -22.87 5.75
C ARG A 131 -45.40 -22.79 4.88
N LYS A 132 -44.37 -23.59 5.20
CA LYS A 132 -43.22 -23.78 4.30
C LYS A 132 -43.75 -24.38 3.00
N GLY A 133 -43.81 -23.58 1.94
CA GLY A 133 -44.07 -24.10 0.61
C GLY A 133 -42.91 -25.00 0.17
N THR A 134 -43.22 -26.08 -0.54
CA THR A 134 -42.23 -26.76 -1.37
C THR A 134 -42.00 -25.87 -2.58
N ASN A 135 -40.85 -25.20 -2.61
CA ASN A 135 -40.47 -24.40 -3.77
C ASN A 135 -39.93 -25.36 -4.83
N SER A 136 -40.76 -25.69 -5.82
CA SER A 136 -40.33 -26.41 -7.01
C SER A 136 -39.74 -25.43 -8.02
N CYS A 137 -38.67 -25.85 -8.71
CA CYS A 137 -38.10 -25.06 -9.78
C CYS A 137 -39.07 -25.06 -10.96
N SER A 138 -39.43 -23.89 -11.49
CA SER A 138 -40.37 -23.79 -12.61
C SER A 138 -39.87 -24.47 -13.90
N THR A 139 -38.59 -24.83 -13.98
CA THR A 139 -37.98 -25.47 -15.15
C THR A 139 -37.76 -26.98 -14.97
N CYS A 140 -37.59 -27.48 -13.75
CA CYS A 140 -37.27 -28.90 -13.52
C CYS A 140 -38.15 -29.63 -12.50
N GLY A 141 -39.09 -28.94 -11.82
CA GLY A 141 -39.93 -29.53 -10.78
C GLY A 141 -39.18 -29.68 -9.47
#